data_AF-A0A447THS3-F1
#
_entry.id   AF-A0A447THS3-F1
#
_cell.length_a   1.000
_cell.length_b   1.000
_cell.length_c   1.000
_cell.angle_alpha   90.00
_cell.angle_beta   90.00
_cell.angle_gamma   90.00
#
_symmetry.space_group_name_H-M   'P 1'
#
loop_
_entity.id
_entity.type
_entity.pdbx_description
1 polymer ?
#
loop_
_entity_poly.entity_id
_entity_poly.type
_entity_poly.pdbx_seq_one_letter_code
_entity_poly.pdbx_strand_id
1 'polypeptide(L)'
;MCYAACPQYGLNSDFLGPGAIALLHRYNQDSRDGASEQRMALLAAQEGVFNCTAVGYCSEVCPKAVDPANAVNLNKTEVAKDYFLRFVRPKGACQ
;
A
#
# COMPACT_ATOMS: atom_id res chain seq x y z
N MET A 1 1.44 17.02 -4.11
CA MET A 1 0.33 16.96 -5.06
C MET A 1 -0.60 15.79 -4.82
N CYS A 2 -0.14 14.53 -4.84
CA CYS A 2 -1.01 13.36 -4.66
C CYS A 2 -1.82 13.33 -3.35
N TYR A 3 -1.26 13.86 -2.25
CA TYR A 3 -1.97 14.00 -0.96
C TYR A 3 -3.11 15.02 -1.02
N ALA A 4 -2.83 16.24 -1.49
CA ALA A 4 -3.84 17.28 -1.65
C ALA A 4 -4.96 16.89 -2.64
N ALA A 5 -4.64 16.06 -3.62
CA ALA A 5 -5.59 15.54 -4.60
C ALA A 5 -6.45 14.36 -4.11
N CYS A 6 -6.05 13.69 -3.02
CA CYS A 6 -6.74 12.50 -2.55
C CYS A 6 -7.87 12.87 -1.58
N PRO A 7 -9.16 12.64 -1.92
CA PRO A 7 -10.26 12.97 -1.01
C PRO A 7 -10.23 12.09 0.25
N GLN A 8 -9.78 10.84 0.15
CA GLN A 8 -9.70 9.94 1.30
C GLN A 8 -8.68 10.44 2.34
N TYR A 9 -7.56 11.01 1.89
CA TYR A 9 -6.58 11.63 2.79
C TYR A 9 -7.12 12.92 3.43
N GLY A 10 -7.99 13.66 2.71
CA GLY A 10 -8.66 14.82 3.28
C GLY A 10 -9.74 14.48 4.32
N LEU A 11 -10.37 13.31 4.21
CA LEU A 11 -11.41 12.84 5.13
C LEU A 11 -10.85 12.10 6.35
N ASN A 12 -9.77 11.34 6.17
CA ASN A 12 -9.12 10.56 7.22
C ASN A 12 -7.63 10.92 7.27
N SER A 13 -7.23 11.70 8.28
CA SER A 13 -5.85 12.11 8.49
C SER A 13 -4.91 10.96 8.86
N ASP A 14 -5.46 9.84 9.32
CA ASP A 14 -4.68 8.68 9.71
C ASP A 14 -4.29 7.83 8.50
N PHE A 15 -4.91 8.04 7.33
CA PHE A 15 -4.53 7.32 6.11
C PHE A 15 -3.08 7.64 5.72
N LEU A 16 -2.21 6.64 5.61
CA LEU A 16 -0.80 6.80 5.26
C LEU A 16 -0.59 7.58 3.93
N GLY A 17 -1.54 7.44 3.01
CA GLY A 17 -1.62 8.23 1.79
C GLY A 17 -0.91 7.64 0.57
N PRO A 18 -1.24 8.15 -0.62
CA PRO A 18 -0.82 7.54 -1.88
C PRO A 18 0.69 7.62 -2.13
N GLY A 19 1.36 8.69 -1.70
CA GLY A 19 2.80 8.86 -1.91
C GLY A 19 3.65 7.91 -1.08
N ALA A 20 3.35 7.80 0.21
CA ALA A 20 4.04 6.88 1.11
C ALA A 20 3.82 5.41 0.71
N ILE A 21 2.58 5.03 0.37
CA ILE A 21 2.28 3.65 -0.08
C ILE A 21 3.02 3.32 -1.38
N ALA A 22 3.11 4.26 -2.33
CA ALA A 22 3.89 4.04 -3.56
C ALA A 22 5.40 3.86 -3.26
N LEU A 23 5.94 4.58 -2.28
CA LEU A 23 7.33 4.39 -1.84
C LEU A 23 7.53 3.04 -1.16
N LEU A 24 6.60 2.60 -0.31
CA LEU A 24 6.64 1.27 0.30
C LEU A 24 6.59 0.17 -0.77
N HIS A 25 5.73 0.34 -1.79
CA HIS A 25 5.68 -0.56 -2.94
C HIS A 25 7.04 -0.68 -3.63
N ARG A 26 7.69 0.46 -3.89
CA ARG A 26 9.00 0.51 -4.54
C ARG A 26 10.08 -0.27 -3.80
N TYR A 27 10.08 -0.24 -2.46
CA TYR A 27 11.01 -1.06 -1.67
C TYR A 27 10.60 -2.52 -1.60
N ASN A 28 9.30 -2.83 -1.51
CA ASN A 28 8.83 -4.21 -1.49
C ASN A 28 9.08 -4.95 -2.82
N GLN A 29 9.16 -4.22 -3.93
CA GLN A 29 9.53 -4.77 -5.25
C GLN A 29 11.04 -4.74 -5.52
N ASP A 30 11.85 -4.21 -4.61
CA ASP A 30 13.30 -4.14 -4.75
C ASP A 30 13.93 -5.42 -4.20
N SER A 31 14.48 -6.27 -5.07
CA SER A 31 15.06 -7.58 -4.68
C SER A 31 16.25 -7.48 -3.72
N ARG A 32 16.84 -6.28 -3.57
CA ARG A 32 17.94 -6.01 -2.64
C ARG A 32 17.45 -5.77 -1.21
N ASP A 33 16.15 -5.53 -1.03
CA ASP A 33 15.56 -5.16 0.25
C ASP A 33 15.08 -6.40 1.03
N GLY A 34 15.40 -6.45 2.33
CA GLY A 34 15.05 -7.56 3.23
C GLY A 34 13.98 -7.24 4.27
N ALA A 35 13.32 -6.08 4.20
CA ALA A 35 12.39 -5.60 5.22
C ALA A 35 10.92 -5.55 4.74
N SER A 36 10.57 -6.37 3.75
CA SER A 36 9.21 -6.41 3.17
C SER A 36 8.14 -6.76 4.21
N GLU A 37 8.39 -7.72 5.10
CA GLU A 37 7.44 -8.14 6.15
C GLU A 37 7.04 -6.99 7.09
N GLN A 38 8.02 -6.16 7.50
CA GLN A 38 7.78 -4.99 8.35
C GLN A 38 6.88 -3.96 7.64
N ARG A 39 7.09 -3.76 6.34
CA ARG A 39 6.25 -2.84 5.54
C ARG A 39 4.88 -3.42 5.24
N MET A 40 4.76 -4.74 5.06
CA MET A 40 3.47 -5.39 4.86
C MET A 40 2.57 -5.23 6.09
N ALA A 41 3.12 -5.24 7.31
CA ALA A 41 2.36 -4.93 8.52
C ALA A 41 1.77 -3.50 8.49
N LEU A 42 2.55 -2.50 8.04
CA LEU A 42 2.07 -1.12 7.88
C LEU A 42 1.01 -1.00 6.78
N LEU A 43 1.20 -1.71 5.66
CA LEU A 43 0.24 -1.70 4.54
C LEU A 43 -1.10 -2.35 4.94
N ALA A 44 -1.06 -3.40 5.77
CA ALA A 44 -2.24 -4.12 6.23
C ALA A 44 -2.97 -3.48 7.43
N ALA A 45 -2.39 -2.44 8.04
CA ALA A 45 -2.97 -1.74 9.16
C ALA A 45 -4.25 -0.95 8.77
N GLN A 46 -4.99 -0.47 9.77
CA GLN A 46 -6.25 0.26 9.54
C GLN A 46 -6.00 1.57 8.78
N GLU A 47 -4.87 2.21 9.05
CA GLU A 47 -4.30 3.38 8.37
C GLU A 47 -3.74 3.08 6.97
N GLY A 48 -3.68 1.81 6.57
CA GLY A 48 -2.97 1.32 5.40
C GLY A 48 -3.74 1.40 4.08
N VAL A 49 -3.54 0.40 3.22
CA VAL A 49 -3.97 0.45 1.80
C VAL A 49 -5.48 0.42 1.59
N PHE A 50 -6.25 -0.06 2.57
CA PHE A 50 -7.70 -0.24 2.44
C PHE A 50 -8.51 1.06 2.59
N ASN A 51 -7.92 2.13 3.13
CA ASN A 51 -8.54 3.46 3.11
C ASN A 51 -8.61 4.05 1.69
N CYS A 52 -7.82 3.53 0.74
CA CYS A 52 -7.90 3.96 -0.64
C CYS A 52 -9.15 3.35 -1.31
N THR A 53 -10.07 4.19 -1.76
CA THR A 53 -11.27 3.79 -2.52
C THR A 53 -11.06 3.81 -4.05
N ALA A 54 -9.81 3.84 -4.51
CA ALA A 54 -9.42 3.81 -5.93
C ALA A 54 -9.97 4.96 -6.79
N VAL A 55 -10.05 6.18 -6.23
CA VAL A 55 -10.45 7.41 -6.97
C VAL A 55 -9.49 7.76 -8.12
N GLY A 56 -8.19 7.43 -8.01
CA GLY A 56 -7.22 7.57 -9.10
C GLY A 56 -6.61 8.96 -9.31
N TYR A 57 -7.20 10.03 -8.77
CA TYR A 57 -6.74 11.40 -9.03
C TYR A 57 -5.31 11.72 -8.56
N CYS A 58 -4.78 10.95 -7.62
CA CYS A 58 -3.38 11.06 -7.19
C CYS A 58 -2.37 10.76 -8.30
N SER A 59 -2.73 9.95 -9.30
CA SER A 59 -1.90 9.67 -10.48
C SER A 59 -2.03 10.77 -11.53
N GLU A 60 -3.25 11.27 -11.77
CA GLU A 60 -3.52 12.36 -12.72
C GLU A 60 -2.71 13.63 -12.40
N VAL A 61 -2.61 13.99 -11.11
CA VAL A 61 -1.90 15.20 -10.69
C VAL A 61 -0.39 15.00 -10.51
N CYS A 62 0.14 13.80 -10.77
CA CYS A 62 1.53 13.50 -10.48
C CYS A 62 2.47 14.13 -11.54
N PRO A 63 3.28 15.15 -11.19
CA PRO A 63 4.14 15.83 -12.18
C PRO A 63 5.29 14.96 -12.69
N LYS A 64 5.50 13.78 -12.09
CA LYS A 64 6.56 12.82 -12.42
C LYS A 64 6.02 11.53 -13.01
N ALA A 65 4.73 11.43 -13.30
CA ALA A 65 4.10 10.25 -13.89
C ALA A 65 4.44 8.93 -13.17
N VAL A 66 4.51 8.97 -11.83
CA VAL A 66 4.88 7.82 -10.98
C VAL A 66 3.74 6.78 -10.86
N ASP A 67 2.50 7.22 -11.10
CA ASP A 67 1.28 6.41 -10.94
C ASP A 67 1.11 5.78 -9.52
N PRO A 68 0.96 6.61 -8.47
CA PRO A 68 0.71 6.11 -7.11
C PRO A 68 -0.61 5.33 -6.96
N ALA A 69 -1.63 5.59 -7.77
CA ALA A 69 -2.90 4.87 -7.69
C ALA A 69 -2.72 3.38 -8.02
N ASN A 70 -1.96 3.07 -9.07
CA ASN A 70 -1.63 1.68 -9.42
C ASN A 70 -0.81 1.00 -8.33
N ALA A 71 0.23 1.66 -7.80
CA ALA A 71 1.05 1.11 -6.73
C ALA A 71 0.22 0.77 -5.46
N VAL A 72 -0.74 1.62 -5.09
CA VAL A 72 -1.66 1.34 -3.98
C VAL A 72 -2.51 0.11 -4.26
N ASN A 73 -3.06 -0.03 -5.47
CA ASN A 73 -3.89 -1.17 -5.82
C ASN A 73 -3.11 -2.49 -5.90
N LEU A 74 -1.87 -2.46 -6.39
CA LEU A 74 -0.98 -3.63 -6.33
C LEU A 74 -0.74 -4.06 -4.89
N ASN A 75 -0.41 -3.12 -3.99
CA ASN A 75 -0.25 -3.45 -2.57
C ASN A 75 -1.53 -4.00 -1.93
N LYS A 76 -2.73 -3.57 -2.33
CA LYS A 76 -3.98 -4.22 -1.86
C LYS A 76 -4.03 -5.69 -2.23
N THR A 77 -3.64 -6.03 -3.46
CA THR A 77 -3.60 -7.43 -3.87
C THR A 77 -2.57 -8.23 -3.09
N GLU A 78 -1.38 -7.67 -2.82
CA GLU A 78 -0.35 -8.33 -2.01
C GLU A 78 -0.79 -8.51 -0.55
N VAL A 79 -1.42 -7.50 0.05
CA VAL A 79 -1.97 -7.62 1.41
C VAL A 79 -3.10 -8.65 1.45
N ALA A 80 -3.98 -8.67 0.44
CA ALA A 80 -5.06 -9.66 0.36
C ALA A 80 -4.52 -11.09 0.18
N LYS A 81 -3.48 -11.27 -0.63
CA LYS A 81 -2.78 -12.55 -0.78
C LYS A 81 -2.15 -12.98 0.55
N ASP A 82 -1.42 -12.09 1.22
CA ASP A 82 -0.81 -12.39 2.52
C ASP A 82 -1.87 -12.78 3.56
N TYR A 83 -2.97 -12.02 3.63
CA TYR A 83 -4.10 -12.33 4.50
C TYR A 83 -4.70 -13.72 4.20
N PHE A 84 -4.94 -14.02 2.92
CA PHE A 84 -5.45 -15.32 2.49
C PHE A 84 -4.47 -16.45 2.80
N LEU A 85 -3.18 -16.25 2.55
CA LEU A 85 -2.14 -17.23 2.85
C LEU A 85 -2.01 -17.50 4.35
N ARG A 86 -2.26 -16.52 5.23
CA ARG A 86 -2.32 -16.74 6.69
C ARG A 86 -3.46 -17.66 7.09
N PHE A 87 -4.57 -17.68 6.34
CA PHE A 87 -5.66 -18.61 6.57
C PHE A 87 -5.32 -20.04 6.13
N VAL A 88 -4.57 -20.18 5.03
CA VAL A 88 -4.21 -21.47 4.43
C VAL A 88 -2.92 -22.07 5.03
N ARG A 89 -1.99 -21.26 5.53
CA ARG A 89 -0.74 -21.75 6.13
C ARG A 89 -1.06 -22.48 7.44
N PRO A 90 -0.60 -23.74 7.60
CA PRO A 90 -0.77 -24.45 8.86
C PRO A 90 -0.07 -23.68 9.98
N LYS A 91 -0.78 -23.42 11.08
CA LYS A 91 -0.21 -22.83 12.30
C LYS A 91 0.89 -23.76 12.81
N GLY A 92 2.16 -23.40 12.59
CA GLY A 92 3.32 -24.16 13.10
C GLY A 92 4.44 -24.48 12.10
N ALA A 93 4.39 -24.01 10.85
CA ALA A 93 5.59 -24.06 10.00
C ALA A 93 6.59 -23.00 10.49
N CYS A 94 7.59 -23.45 11.25
CA CYS A 94 8.67 -22.68 11.88
C CYS A 94 9.05 -21.39 11.15
N GLN A 95 9.03 -20.26 11.87
CA GLN A 95 10.03 -19.20 11.71
C GLN A 95 11.27 -19.61 12.49
#